data_AF-Q2HHT4-F1
#
_entry.id   AF-Q2HHT4-F1
#
_cell.length_a   1.000
_cell.length_b   1.000
_cell.length_c   1.000
_cell.angle_alpha   90.00
_cell.angle_beta   90.00
_cell.angle_gamma   90.00
#
_symmetry.space_group_name_H-M   'P 1'
#
loop_
_entity.id
_entity.type
_entity.pdbx_description
1 polymer ?
#
loop_
_entity_poly.entity_id
_entity_poly.type
_entity_poly.pdbx_seq_one_letter_code
_entity_poly.pdbx_strand_id
1 'polypeptide(L)'
;MVPAMPGGPVMDLGYMLQPKLVATHSFSDAPALDVLLVPGGFGPVTLEQNNDTSIETFLRRRFDQLEYLLSVCTGSAILASSGLLNGHRATSNKALWSWVTTHGENVTWVPSARWTEDGKIWTSSGVASDAAGIDMMYAFLKHLYGEDDPNLVATMNAIEYTPHTDPHWDPFSIVHDVPGHANGNLESCVKPVGTHSRDD
;
A
#
# COMPACT_ATOMS: atom_id res chain seq x y z
N MET A 1 3.44 23.84 -6.08
CA MET A 1 2.26 23.12 -6.59
C MET A 1 2.69 21.71 -6.89
N VAL A 2 2.01 20.72 -6.32
CA VAL A 2 2.17 19.34 -6.77
C VAL A 2 1.55 19.27 -8.18
N PRO A 3 2.24 18.73 -9.19
CA PRO A 3 1.67 18.62 -10.53
C PRO A 3 0.36 17.84 -10.49
N ALA A 4 -0.62 18.27 -11.29
CA ALA A 4 -1.88 17.57 -11.43
C ALA A 4 -1.62 16.14 -11.96
N MET A 5 -2.11 15.14 -11.23
CA MET A 5 -2.07 13.75 -11.64
C MET A 5 -2.93 13.55 -12.90
N PRO A 6 -2.47 12.83 -13.95
CA PRO A 6 -3.32 12.49 -15.08
C PRO A 6 -4.49 11.61 -14.63
N GLY A 7 -5.72 12.09 -14.81
CA GLY A 7 -6.94 11.28 -14.63
C GLY A 7 -7.44 11.06 -13.19
N GLY A 8 -6.81 11.65 -12.18
CA GLY A 8 -7.26 11.58 -10.78
C GLY A 8 -7.99 12.85 -10.31
N PRO A 9 -8.80 12.79 -9.23
CA PRO A 9 -9.38 13.98 -8.63
C PRO A 9 -8.28 14.94 -8.16
N VAL A 10 -8.49 16.25 -8.31
CA VAL A 10 -7.55 17.28 -7.82
C VAL A 10 -7.56 17.23 -6.28
N MET A 11 -6.45 16.78 -5.70
CA MET A 11 -6.24 16.79 -4.26
C MET A 11 -5.42 18.01 -3.86
N ASP A 12 -5.96 18.86 -3.00
CA ASP A 12 -5.19 19.92 -2.35
C ASP A 12 -4.45 19.32 -1.14
N LEU A 13 -3.13 19.17 -1.28
CA LEU A 13 -2.26 18.64 -0.24
C LEU A 13 -1.53 19.75 0.53
N GLY A 14 -1.88 21.02 0.31
CA GLY A 14 -1.30 22.16 1.02
C GLY A 14 -1.50 22.12 2.54
N TYR A 15 -2.47 21.31 3.00
CA TYR A 15 -2.76 21.09 4.42
C TYR A 15 -2.03 19.89 5.04
N MET A 16 -1.32 19.07 4.25
CA MET A 16 -0.59 17.92 4.80
C MET A 16 0.72 18.35 5.46
N LEU A 17 0.91 17.93 6.72
CA LEU A 17 2.20 18.02 7.39
C LEU A 17 3.16 16.98 6.78
N GLN A 18 4.30 17.44 6.29
CA GLN A 18 5.35 16.56 5.75
C GLN A 18 6.47 16.39 6.78
N PRO A 19 6.52 15.27 7.52
CA PRO A 19 7.60 15.04 8.47
C PRO A 19 8.92 14.88 7.72
N LYS A 20 10.00 15.40 8.32
CA LYS A 20 11.36 15.12 7.84
C LYS A 20 11.80 13.78 8.42
N LEU A 21 12.12 12.84 7.54
CA LEU A 21 12.71 11.55 7.89
C LEU A 21 14.21 11.58 7.56
N VAL A 22 15.01 10.97 8.42
CA VAL A 22 16.46 10.84 8.22
C VAL A 22 16.76 9.41 7.81
N ALA A 23 17.30 9.23 6.61
CA ALA A 23 17.80 7.93 6.16
C ALA A 23 19.01 7.52 7.00
N THR A 24 19.00 6.31 7.53
CA THR A 24 20.11 5.78 8.34
C THR A 24 21.19 5.13 7.49
N HIS A 25 20.84 4.65 6.29
CA HIS A 25 21.74 4.00 5.34
C HIS A 25 21.40 4.44 3.91
N SER A 26 22.37 4.32 3.03
CA SER A 26 22.27 4.37 1.57
C SER A 26 22.01 2.97 0.98
N PHE A 27 21.79 2.90 -0.34
CA PHE A 27 21.71 1.61 -1.03
C PHE A 27 23.01 0.81 -1.02
N SER A 28 24.17 1.44 -0.81
CA SER A 28 25.48 0.78 -0.82
C SER A 28 25.92 0.19 0.52
N ASP A 29 25.40 0.72 1.64
CA ASP A 29 25.78 0.33 3.01
C ASP A 29 24.61 -0.25 3.81
N ALA A 30 23.43 -0.39 3.20
CA ALA A 30 22.32 -1.09 3.82
C ALA A 30 22.72 -2.52 4.25
N PRO A 31 22.47 -2.93 5.51
CA PRO A 31 22.81 -4.25 6.01
C PRO A 31 21.95 -5.32 5.32
N ALA A 32 22.26 -6.60 5.54
CA ALA A 32 21.36 -7.71 5.17
C ALA A 32 19.95 -7.44 5.75
N LEU A 33 18.92 -7.70 4.95
CA LEU A 33 17.52 -7.45 5.29
C LEU A 33 16.75 -8.75 5.11
N ASP A 34 15.95 -9.11 6.11
CA ASP A 34 15.02 -10.23 6.00
C ASP A 34 13.70 -9.75 5.37
N VAL A 35 13.28 -8.53 5.74
CA VAL A 35 12.04 -7.89 5.26
C VAL A 35 12.36 -6.53 4.67
N LEU A 36 11.82 -6.24 3.49
CA LEU A 36 11.91 -4.92 2.86
C LEU A 36 10.52 -4.37 2.56
N LEU A 37 10.22 -3.16 3.04
CA LEU A 37 8.95 -2.47 2.81
C LEU A 37 9.17 -1.25 1.92
N VAL A 38 8.45 -1.17 0.79
CA VAL A 38 8.46 -0.02 -0.12
C VAL A 38 7.18 0.79 0.08
N PRO A 39 7.26 1.96 0.74
CA PRO A 39 6.09 2.82 0.93
C PRO A 39 5.71 3.52 -0.38
N GLY A 40 4.48 4.04 -0.42
CA GLY A 40 3.99 4.85 -1.54
C GLY A 40 4.20 6.35 -1.34
N GLY A 41 3.27 7.12 -1.90
CA GLY A 41 3.31 8.58 -1.97
C GLY A 41 3.61 9.07 -3.40
N PHE A 42 4.06 10.32 -3.50
CA PHE A 42 4.41 10.97 -4.79
C PHE A 42 5.84 10.67 -5.25
N GLY A 43 6.66 10.05 -4.38
CA GLY A 43 8.03 9.64 -4.68
C GLY A 43 8.12 8.78 -5.95
N PRO A 44 7.35 7.67 -6.07
CA PRO A 44 7.35 6.83 -7.27
C PRO A 44 7.13 7.62 -8.58
N VAL A 45 6.14 8.52 -8.62
CA VAL A 45 5.85 9.37 -9.80
C VAL A 45 7.03 10.30 -10.10
N THR A 46 7.62 10.90 -9.05
CA THR A 46 8.77 11.81 -9.18
C THR A 46 10.00 11.08 -9.71
N LEU A 47 10.25 9.85 -9.25
CA LEU A 47 11.37 9.02 -9.69
C LEU A 47 11.20 8.62 -11.17
N GLU A 48 10.00 8.20 -11.56
CA GLU A 48 9.67 7.88 -12.96
C GLU A 48 9.92 9.08 -13.89
N GLN A 49 9.44 10.27 -13.53
CA GLN A 49 9.64 11.50 -14.31
C GLN A 49 11.12 11.88 -14.48
N ASN A 50 11.96 11.50 -13.53
CA ASN A 50 13.40 11.74 -13.58
C ASN A 50 14.20 10.56 -14.18
N ASN A 51 13.52 9.50 -14.64
CA ASN A 51 14.14 8.25 -15.06
C ASN A 51 15.11 7.66 -14.01
N ASP A 52 14.80 7.84 -12.73
CA ASP A 52 15.61 7.33 -11.63
C ASP A 52 15.14 5.92 -11.25
N THR A 53 15.90 4.91 -11.71
CA THR A 53 15.63 3.50 -11.43
C THR A 53 16.47 2.93 -10.27
N SER A 54 16.96 3.80 -9.38
CA SER A 54 17.87 3.39 -8.30
C SER A 54 17.22 2.41 -7.33
N ILE A 55 15.93 2.61 -7.01
CA ILE A 55 15.17 1.74 -6.11
C ILE A 55 14.94 0.38 -6.76
N GLU A 56 14.48 0.32 -8.01
CA GLU A 56 14.26 -0.92 -8.76
C GLU A 56 15.56 -1.73 -8.89
N THR A 57 16.69 -1.04 -9.07
CA THR A 57 18.01 -1.67 -9.12
C THR A 57 18.45 -2.20 -7.76
N PHE A 58 18.12 -1.52 -6.67
CA PHE A 58 18.34 -2.03 -5.31
C PHE A 58 17.44 -3.25 -5.04
N LEU A 59 16.15 -3.18 -5.33
CA LEU A 59 15.18 -4.26 -5.14
C LEU A 59 15.62 -5.54 -5.84
N ARG A 60 15.93 -5.48 -7.14
CA ARG A 60 16.39 -6.66 -7.90
C ARG A 60 17.64 -7.31 -7.32
N ARG A 61 18.56 -6.52 -6.74
CA ARG A 61 19.79 -7.05 -6.11
C ARG A 61 19.55 -7.73 -4.77
N ARG A 62 18.48 -7.36 -4.06
CA ARG A 62 18.21 -7.87 -2.70
C ARG A 62 17.14 -8.95 -2.68
N PHE A 63 16.28 -9.01 -3.70
CA PHE A 63 15.06 -9.81 -3.66
C PHE A 63 15.29 -11.28 -3.27
N ASP A 64 16.29 -11.95 -3.83
CA ASP A 64 16.56 -13.37 -3.54
C ASP A 64 16.98 -13.62 -2.09
N GLN A 65 17.53 -12.60 -1.42
CA GLN A 65 17.98 -12.67 -0.03
C GLN A 65 16.87 -12.30 0.97
N LEU A 66 15.78 -11.69 0.50
CA LEU A 66 14.65 -11.33 1.34
C LEU A 66 13.82 -12.57 1.66
N GLU A 67 13.42 -12.69 2.92
CA GLU A 67 12.33 -13.55 3.34
C GLU A 67 10.98 -12.98 2.89
N TYR A 68 10.80 -11.65 2.96
CA TYR A 68 9.57 -10.96 2.54
C TYR A 68 9.82 -9.60 1.86
N LEU A 69 9.00 -9.31 0.86
CA LEU A 69 8.94 -8.02 0.17
C LEU A 69 7.53 -7.44 0.30
N LEU A 70 7.43 -6.29 0.97
CA LEU A 70 6.18 -5.60 1.24
C LEU A 70 6.12 -4.31 0.42
N SER A 71 4.91 -3.90 0.02
CA SER A 71 4.68 -2.54 -0.44
C SER A 71 3.34 -2.00 0.02
N VAL A 72 3.27 -0.69 0.15
CA VAL A 72 2.05 0.04 0.50
C VAL A 72 1.78 1.07 -0.58
N CYS A 73 0.52 1.22 -0.98
CA CYS A 73 0.09 2.26 -1.92
C CYS A 73 0.86 2.17 -3.24
N THR A 74 1.28 3.32 -3.79
CA THR A 74 2.07 3.45 -5.02
C THR A 74 3.46 2.80 -4.95
N GLY A 75 3.92 2.31 -3.79
CA GLY A 75 5.16 1.53 -3.70
C GLY A 75 5.12 0.28 -4.59
N SER A 76 3.93 -0.29 -4.77
CA SER A 76 3.68 -1.40 -5.70
C SER A 76 4.03 -1.08 -7.15
N ALA A 77 3.97 0.19 -7.59
CA ALA A 77 4.40 0.58 -8.93
C ALA A 77 5.92 0.42 -9.12
N ILE A 78 6.71 0.72 -8.08
CA ILE A 78 8.17 0.48 -8.09
C ILE A 78 8.46 -1.02 -8.16
N LEU A 79 7.73 -1.82 -7.37
CA LEU A 79 7.86 -3.29 -7.41
C LEU A 79 7.50 -3.81 -8.81
N ALA A 80 6.43 -3.31 -9.42
CA ALA A 80 6.03 -3.68 -10.78
C ALA A 80 7.08 -3.29 -11.82
N SER A 81 7.58 -2.05 -11.79
CA SER A 81 8.65 -1.56 -12.67
C SER A 81 9.96 -2.32 -12.52
N SER A 82 10.25 -2.84 -11.33
CA SER A 82 11.41 -3.70 -11.10
C SER A 82 11.29 -5.10 -11.71
N GLY A 83 10.09 -5.47 -12.21
CA GLY A 83 9.76 -6.79 -12.74
C GLY A 83 9.45 -7.83 -11.66
N LEU A 84 9.57 -7.49 -10.37
CA LEU A 84 9.38 -8.42 -9.26
C LEU A 84 7.92 -8.84 -9.05
N LEU A 85 6.95 -8.10 -9.58
CA LEU A 85 5.54 -8.50 -9.56
C LEU A 85 5.11 -9.32 -10.78
N ASN A 86 5.99 -9.56 -11.76
CA ASN A 86 5.63 -10.30 -12.96
C ASN A 86 5.25 -11.75 -12.58
N GLY A 87 4.04 -12.15 -12.93
CA GLY A 87 3.50 -13.47 -12.58
C GLY A 87 2.86 -13.57 -11.19
N HIS A 88 2.84 -12.47 -10.42
CA HIS A 88 2.27 -12.44 -9.07
C HIS A 88 0.98 -11.62 -9.01
N ARG A 89 0.17 -11.91 -7.99
CA ARG A 89 -0.99 -11.11 -7.60
C ARG A 89 -0.56 -9.92 -6.77
N ALA A 90 -1.05 -8.74 -7.15
CA ALA A 90 -0.74 -7.49 -6.44
C ALA A 90 -1.96 -6.58 -6.36
N THR A 91 -1.93 -5.65 -5.42
CA THR A 91 -2.85 -4.52 -5.35
C THR A 91 -2.09 -3.23 -5.08
N SER A 92 -2.82 -2.13 -5.13
CA SER A 92 -2.31 -0.76 -4.99
C SER A 92 -3.44 0.18 -4.58
N ASN A 93 -3.10 1.45 -4.40
CA ASN A 93 -4.07 2.48 -4.04
C ASN A 93 -5.07 2.71 -5.18
N LYS A 94 -6.33 2.90 -4.80
CA LYS A 94 -7.43 3.01 -5.75
C LYS A 94 -7.41 4.35 -6.50
N ALA A 95 -6.95 5.41 -5.84
CA ALA A 95 -6.84 6.75 -6.42
C ALA A 95 -5.85 6.87 -7.61
N LEU A 96 -4.85 6.00 -7.68
CA LEU A 96 -3.85 5.97 -8.77
C LEU A 96 -3.86 4.65 -9.51
N TRP A 97 -4.96 3.90 -9.42
CA TRP A 97 -5.08 2.56 -9.98
C TRP A 97 -4.73 2.51 -11.47
N SER A 98 -5.27 3.46 -12.25
CA SER A 98 -5.03 3.54 -13.69
C SER A 98 -3.57 3.82 -14.06
N TRP A 99 -2.80 4.50 -13.19
CA TRP A 99 -1.37 4.73 -13.42
C TRP A 99 -0.54 3.54 -12.94
N VAL A 100 -0.77 3.03 -11.73
CA VAL A 100 0.04 1.92 -11.17
C VAL A 100 -0.06 0.68 -12.05
N THR A 101 -1.24 0.39 -12.60
CA THR A 101 -1.46 -0.80 -13.43
C THR A 101 -0.81 -0.74 -14.81
N THR A 102 -0.24 0.40 -15.21
CA THR A 102 0.58 0.49 -16.44
C THR A 102 1.99 -0.06 -16.25
N HIS A 103 2.37 -0.40 -15.02
CA HIS A 103 3.72 -0.83 -14.66
C HIS A 103 3.74 -2.35 -14.51
N GLY A 104 4.82 -2.98 -15.00
CA GLY A 104 4.95 -4.44 -15.08
C GLY A 104 4.26 -5.06 -16.32
N GLU A 105 4.63 -6.29 -16.67
CA GLU A 105 4.18 -6.92 -17.93
C GLU A 105 3.10 -8.00 -17.73
N ASN A 106 3.12 -8.68 -16.58
CA ASN A 106 2.21 -9.81 -16.32
C ASN A 106 1.78 -9.86 -14.85
N VAL A 107 1.42 -8.69 -14.30
CA VAL A 107 0.94 -8.59 -12.91
C VAL A 107 -0.55 -8.89 -12.87
N THR A 108 -0.97 -9.80 -11.98
CA THR A 108 -2.40 -10.05 -11.75
C THR A 108 -2.93 -9.05 -10.73
N TRP A 109 -3.28 -7.86 -11.20
CA TRP A 109 -3.80 -6.80 -10.35
C TRP A 109 -5.17 -7.17 -9.76
N VAL A 110 -5.34 -7.02 -8.45
CA VAL A 110 -6.57 -7.28 -7.70
C VAL A 110 -7.19 -5.96 -7.24
N PRO A 111 -8.14 -5.37 -7.99
CA PRO A 111 -8.61 -3.99 -7.79
C PRO A 111 -9.25 -3.73 -6.43
N SER A 112 -10.07 -4.65 -5.95
CA SER A 112 -10.83 -4.48 -4.69
C SER A 112 -10.14 -5.07 -3.45
N ALA A 113 -8.91 -5.58 -3.59
CA ALA A 113 -8.17 -6.07 -2.43
C ALA A 113 -7.68 -4.89 -1.55
N ARG A 114 -7.81 -5.06 -0.24
CA ARG A 114 -7.14 -4.21 0.77
C ARG A 114 -5.65 -4.52 0.82
N TRP A 115 -5.33 -5.81 0.82
CA TRP A 115 -3.98 -6.31 0.57
C TRP A 115 -4.02 -7.63 -0.18
N THR A 116 -2.90 -7.98 -0.82
CA THR A 116 -2.66 -9.30 -1.40
C THR A 116 -1.42 -9.90 -0.78
N GLU A 117 -1.45 -11.22 -0.64
CA GLU A 117 -0.32 -12.07 -0.31
C GLU A 117 -0.12 -13.05 -1.47
N ASP A 118 1.08 -13.08 -2.03
CA ASP A 118 1.48 -14.02 -3.09
C ASP A 118 2.92 -14.48 -2.81
N GLY A 119 3.02 -15.63 -2.14
CA GLY A 119 4.29 -16.15 -1.64
C GLY A 119 4.94 -15.15 -0.67
N LYS A 120 6.16 -14.71 -0.98
CA LYS A 120 6.88 -13.73 -0.16
C LYS A 120 6.56 -12.27 -0.47
N ILE A 121 5.68 -12.00 -1.43
CA ILE A 121 5.32 -10.65 -1.85
C ILE A 121 3.97 -10.27 -1.24
N TRP A 122 3.96 -9.16 -0.51
CA TRP A 122 2.78 -8.60 0.11
C TRP A 122 2.58 -7.17 -0.39
N THR A 123 1.37 -6.83 -0.84
CA THR A 123 1.08 -5.48 -1.32
C THR A 123 -0.24 -4.99 -0.76
N SER A 124 -0.32 -3.73 -0.32
CA SER A 124 -1.55 -3.12 0.19
C SER A 124 -1.96 -1.86 -0.57
N SER A 125 -3.22 -1.47 -0.40
CA SER A 125 -3.82 -0.23 -0.91
C SER A 125 -3.22 1.07 -0.30
N GLY A 126 -3.90 2.21 -0.51
CA GLY A 126 -3.41 3.58 -0.29
C GLY A 126 -3.49 4.17 1.12
N VAL A 127 -3.37 5.50 1.20
CA VAL A 127 -3.20 6.30 2.44
C VAL A 127 -4.51 6.82 3.07
N ALA A 128 -5.55 7.18 2.29
CA ALA A 128 -6.89 7.35 2.90
C ALA A 128 -7.43 6.02 3.45
N SER A 129 -6.92 4.92 2.89
CA SER A 129 -6.94 3.57 3.41
C SER A 129 -5.66 3.25 4.22
N ASP A 130 -5.04 4.19 4.94
CA ASP A 130 -3.83 3.94 5.76
C ASP A 130 -4.04 2.77 6.73
N ALA A 131 -5.30 2.50 7.12
CA ALA A 131 -5.71 1.26 7.76
C ALA A 131 -5.27 0.02 6.96
N ALA A 132 -5.41 -0.03 5.63
CA ALA A 132 -4.97 -1.14 4.79
C ALA A 132 -3.48 -1.51 4.95
N GLY A 133 -2.59 -0.53 5.09
CA GLY A 133 -1.17 -0.80 5.34
C GLY A 133 -0.91 -1.33 6.76
N ILE A 134 -1.62 -0.77 7.74
CA ILE A 134 -1.52 -1.20 9.15
C ILE A 134 -2.20 -2.57 9.36
N ASP A 135 -3.34 -2.81 8.71
CA ASP A 135 -4.10 -4.05 8.65
C ASP A 135 -3.29 -5.15 7.97
N MET A 136 -2.64 -4.83 6.84
CA MET A 136 -1.69 -5.75 6.20
C MET A 136 -0.54 -6.07 7.15
N MET A 137 0.02 -5.07 7.85
CA MET A 137 1.08 -5.30 8.82
C MET A 137 0.60 -6.18 9.98
N TYR A 138 -0.62 -5.98 10.47
CA TYR A 138 -1.22 -6.85 11.47
C TYR A 138 -1.35 -8.29 10.95
N ALA A 139 -1.91 -8.48 9.76
CA ALA A 139 -2.00 -9.80 9.12
C ALA A 139 -0.61 -10.45 8.91
N PHE A 140 0.38 -9.65 8.52
CA PHE A 140 1.76 -10.09 8.35
C PHE A 140 2.41 -10.53 9.67
N LEU A 141 2.19 -9.77 10.77
CA LEU A 141 2.67 -10.17 12.09
C LEU A 141 2.02 -11.47 12.57
N LYS A 142 0.72 -11.68 12.31
CA LYS A 142 0.06 -12.97 12.59
C LYS A 142 0.64 -14.11 11.76
N HIS A 143 0.95 -13.86 10.50
CA HIS A 143 1.62 -14.83 9.64
C HIS A 143 3.00 -15.23 10.19
N LEU A 144 3.77 -14.28 10.74
CA LEU A 144 5.09 -14.55 11.31
C LEU A 144 5.06 -15.22 12.69
N TYR A 145 4.17 -14.77 13.59
CA TYR A 145 4.18 -15.17 15.00
C TYR A 145 3.10 -16.18 15.37
N GLY A 146 2.11 -16.38 14.49
CA GLY A 146 0.93 -17.19 14.74
C GLY A 146 -0.30 -16.36 15.13
N GLU A 147 -1.47 -16.90 14.81
CA GLU A 147 -2.77 -16.22 14.95
C GLU A 147 -3.10 -15.79 16.39
N ASP A 148 -2.68 -16.59 17.38
CA ASP A 148 -2.98 -16.41 18.80
C ASP A 148 -1.73 -16.07 19.64
N ASP A 149 -0.70 -15.46 19.03
CA ASP A 149 0.50 -15.06 19.77
C ASP A 149 0.15 -14.06 20.90
N PRO A 150 0.44 -14.38 22.18
CA PRO A 150 0.02 -13.56 23.30
C PRO A 150 0.72 -12.20 23.33
N ASN A 151 1.92 -12.07 22.75
CA ASN A 151 2.63 -10.80 22.68
C ASN A 151 2.05 -9.88 21.61
N LEU A 152 1.62 -10.44 20.47
CA LEU A 152 0.91 -9.71 19.43
C LEU A 152 -0.43 -9.19 19.97
N VAL A 153 -1.20 -10.04 20.67
CA VAL A 153 -2.46 -9.63 21.32
C VAL A 153 -2.21 -8.52 22.35
N ALA A 154 -1.18 -8.65 23.20
CA ALA A 154 -0.84 -7.62 24.18
C ALA A 154 -0.42 -6.31 23.50
N THR A 155 0.33 -6.38 22.40
CA THR A 155 0.77 -5.21 21.64
C THR A 155 -0.42 -4.48 21.02
N MET A 156 -1.36 -5.19 20.39
CA MET A 156 -2.57 -4.58 19.81
C MET A 156 -3.41 -3.85 20.87
N ASN A 157 -3.57 -4.45 22.04
CA ASN A 157 -4.25 -3.82 23.16
C ASN A 157 -3.49 -2.58 23.68
N ALA A 158 -2.16 -2.63 23.73
CA ALA A 158 -1.33 -1.52 24.22
C ALA A 158 -1.31 -0.32 23.27
N ILE A 159 -1.41 -0.54 21.96
CA ILE A 159 -1.50 0.53 20.95
C ILE A 159 -2.94 0.95 20.62
N GLU A 160 -3.93 0.35 21.30
CA GLU A 160 -5.36 0.61 21.13
C GLU A 160 -5.84 0.47 19.67
N TYR A 161 -5.27 -0.49 18.93
CA TYR A 161 -5.59 -0.69 17.51
C TYR A 161 -6.58 -1.84 17.31
N THR A 162 -7.66 -1.58 16.59
CA THR A 162 -8.62 -2.59 16.13
C THR A 162 -8.46 -2.81 14.63
N PRO A 163 -7.79 -3.91 14.20
CA PRO A 163 -7.50 -4.15 12.79
C PRO A 163 -8.75 -4.58 12.02
N HIS A 164 -8.82 -4.19 10.74
CA HIS A 164 -9.72 -4.83 9.79
C HIS A 164 -9.04 -6.05 9.17
N THR A 165 -9.67 -7.22 9.30
CA THR A 165 -9.03 -8.51 8.96
C THR A 165 -9.43 -9.11 7.63
N ASP A 166 -10.37 -8.51 6.90
CA ASP A 166 -10.72 -8.94 5.53
C ASP A 166 -9.75 -8.35 4.47
N PRO A 167 -8.94 -9.19 3.77
CA PRO A 167 -8.07 -8.76 2.67
C PRO A 167 -8.83 -8.37 1.40
N HIS A 168 -10.07 -8.81 1.24
CA HIS A 168 -10.85 -8.65 0.01
C HIS A 168 -11.80 -7.45 0.04
N TRP A 169 -11.84 -6.73 1.17
CA TRP A 169 -12.71 -5.58 1.35
C TRP A 169 -11.94 -4.26 1.32
N ASP A 170 -11.94 -3.59 0.17
CA ASP A 170 -11.52 -2.20 0.05
C ASP A 170 -12.69 -1.33 -0.45
N PRO A 171 -13.36 -0.55 0.43
CA PRO A 171 -14.52 0.25 0.04
C PRO A 171 -14.15 1.39 -0.92
N PHE A 172 -12.88 1.80 -0.97
CA PHE A 172 -12.43 2.84 -1.90
C PHE A 172 -12.33 2.34 -3.34
N SER A 173 -12.47 1.03 -3.57
CA SER A 173 -12.65 0.49 -4.93
C SER A 173 -13.91 1.06 -5.60
N ILE A 174 -14.98 1.28 -4.84
CA ILE A 174 -16.23 1.91 -5.30
C ILE A 174 -15.99 3.40 -5.55
N VAL A 175 -15.27 4.06 -4.64
CA VAL A 175 -15.01 5.51 -4.70
C VAL A 175 -14.23 5.90 -5.96
N HIS A 176 -13.28 5.07 -6.35
CA HIS A 176 -12.39 5.32 -7.48
C HIS A 176 -12.74 4.53 -8.73
N ASP A 177 -13.92 3.90 -8.77
CA ASP A 177 -14.45 3.17 -9.94
C ASP A 177 -13.43 2.18 -10.53
N VAL A 178 -12.75 1.42 -9.65
CA VAL A 178 -11.74 0.45 -10.11
C VAL A 178 -12.44 -0.81 -10.65
N PRO A 179 -11.85 -1.53 -11.64
CA PRO A 179 -12.53 -2.65 -12.29
C PRO A 179 -13.04 -3.70 -11.31
N GLY A 180 -14.30 -4.12 -11.45
CA GLY A 180 -14.88 -5.19 -10.64
C GLY A 180 -15.21 -4.82 -9.19
N HIS A 181 -15.27 -3.52 -8.86
CA HIS A 181 -15.75 -3.09 -7.55
C HIS A 181 -17.20 -3.56 -7.28
N ALA A 182 -17.55 -3.74 -6.01
CA ALA A 182 -18.90 -4.11 -5.61
C ALA A 182 -19.90 -2.96 -5.88
N ASN A 183 -21.17 -3.28 -6.12
CA ASN A 183 -22.23 -2.27 -6.19
C ASN A 183 -22.41 -1.61 -4.81
N GLY A 184 -22.30 -0.29 -4.74
CA GLY A 184 -22.48 0.49 -3.51
C GLY A 184 -22.43 2.00 -3.79
N ASN A 185 -22.68 2.83 -2.76
CA ASN A 185 -22.61 4.28 -2.88
C ASN A 185 -21.42 4.86 -2.11
N LEU A 186 -20.99 6.06 -2.50
CA LEU A 186 -19.90 6.79 -1.86
C LEU A 186 -20.17 7.05 -0.37
N GLU A 187 -21.43 7.33 0.00
CA GLU A 187 -21.81 7.69 1.37
C GLU A 187 -21.62 6.56 2.39
N SER A 188 -21.65 5.29 1.97
CA SER A 188 -21.37 4.16 2.87
C SER A 188 -19.87 3.93 3.13
N CYS A 189 -18.98 4.54 2.33
CA CYS A 189 -17.54 4.28 2.39
C CYS A 189 -16.76 5.28 3.27
N VAL A 190 -17.30 6.48 3.50
CA VAL A 190 -16.58 7.61 4.12
C VAL A 190 -17.32 8.27 5.29
N LYS A 191 -18.45 7.72 5.74
CA LYS A 191 -19.15 8.25 6.92
C LYS A 191 -18.29 8.00 8.17
N PRO A 192 -17.95 9.05 8.95
CA PRO A 192 -17.34 8.86 10.26
C PRO A 192 -18.28 8.01 11.13
N VAL A 193 -17.72 7.04 11.83
CA VAL A 193 -18.48 6.24 12.80
C VAL A 193 -19.12 7.21 13.83
N GLY A 194 -20.44 7.14 14.00
CA GLY A 194 -21.17 7.92 15.01
C GLY A 194 -21.81 9.23 14.53
N THR A 195 -21.76 9.59 13.24
CA THR A 195 -22.59 10.69 12.73
C THR A 195 -24.03 10.22 12.54
N HIS A 196 -24.82 10.22 13.62
CA HIS A 196 -26.27 10.25 13.48
C HIS A 196 -26.65 11.59 12.83
N SER A 197 -27.57 11.57 11.87
CA SER A 197 -28.28 12.80 11.53
C SER A 197 -28.88 13.32 12.82
N ARG A 198 -28.58 14.58 13.17
CA ARG A 198 -29.44 15.28 14.11
C ARG A 198 -30.73 15.52 13.35
N ASP A 199 -31.63 14.55 13.44
CA ASP A 199 -33.03 14.78 13.14
C ASP A 199 -33.54 15.64 14.31
N ASP A 200 -33.63 16.94 14.02
CA ASP A 200 -34.44 18.02 14.60
C ASP A 200 -34.55 18.18 16.13
#